data_AF-A0A4D7CB76-F1
#
_entry.id   AF-A0A4D7CB76-F1
#
_cell.length_a   1.000
_cell.length_b   1.000
_cell.length_c   1.000
_cell.angle_alpha   90.00
_cell.angle_beta   90.00
_cell.angle_gamma   90.00
#
_symmetry.space_group_name_H-M   'P 1'
#
loop_
_entity.id
_entity.type
_entity.pdbx_description
1 polymer ?
#
loop_
_entity_poly.entity_id
_entity_poly.type
_entity_poly.pdbx_seq_one_letter_code
_entity_poly.pdbx_strand_id
1 'polypeptide(L)'
;MLDLNNLPAVTQLGNIVFDPSNLPAGTYSFEYTVRDSGGRSVRQTVTITLTNANPVLAADAIAATEDGGAIAGNVLANDADPEGRALTVTRLAHGADSQAVAAGAATVIAGTYGALSLNADGSYSFALDNTLGTVQALRAGQTATDSFTYTVIDPNGGTATAQIAVTVTGVNDAPRFTGNQAFNIREGRFDVARIAASDIDGDTLTYSIAGGPDADRFSSTT
;
A
#
# COMPACT_ATOMS: atom_id res chain seq x y z
N MET A 1 -15.72 -9.44 -39.16
CA MET A 1 -14.76 -10.54 -39.30
C MET A 1 -14.92 -11.13 -40.70
N LEU A 2 -13.86 -11.10 -41.52
CA LEU A 2 -13.89 -11.66 -42.88
C LEU A 2 -13.87 -13.20 -42.75
N ASP A 3 -14.85 -13.90 -43.31
CA ASP A 3 -14.83 -15.36 -43.34
C ASP A 3 -13.75 -15.84 -44.33
N LEU A 4 -12.58 -16.21 -43.79
CA LEU A 4 -11.44 -16.68 -44.57
C LEU A 4 -11.69 -18.05 -45.21
N ASN A 5 -12.74 -18.79 -44.81
CA ASN A 5 -13.02 -20.12 -45.35
C ASN A 5 -13.66 -20.08 -46.74
N ASN A 6 -14.06 -18.91 -47.22
CA ASN A 6 -14.83 -18.77 -48.46
C ASN A 6 -14.37 -17.60 -49.36
N LEU A 7 -13.11 -17.19 -49.23
CA LEU A 7 -12.56 -16.17 -50.11
C LEU A 7 -12.42 -16.69 -51.56
N PRO A 8 -12.87 -15.94 -52.57
CA PRO A 8 -12.65 -16.29 -53.96
C PRO A 8 -11.15 -16.32 -54.28
N ALA A 9 -10.75 -17.17 -55.22
CA ALA A 9 -9.36 -17.25 -55.66
C ALA A 9 -8.93 -15.91 -56.29
N VAL A 10 -7.83 -15.34 -55.78
CA VAL A 10 -7.26 -14.06 -56.24
C VAL A 10 -5.81 -14.25 -56.67
N THR A 11 -5.31 -13.40 -57.57
CA THR A 11 -3.91 -13.41 -58.03
C THR A 11 -2.91 -12.93 -56.97
N GLN A 12 -3.37 -12.13 -56.01
CA GLN A 12 -2.62 -11.70 -54.83
C GLN A 12 -3.59 -11.54 -53.65
N LEU A 13 -3.27 -12.15 -52.52
CA LEU A 13 -3.98 -11.87 -51.27
C LEU A 13 -3.61 -10.47 -50.81
N GLY A 14 -4.59 -9.70 -50.36
CA GLY A 14 -4.35 -8.46 -49.63
C GLY A 14 -3.76 -8.73 -48.24
N ASN A 15 -3.69 -7.69 -47.42
CA ASN A 15 -3.29 -7.83 -46.02
C ASN A 15 -4.24 -8.79 -45.29
N ILE A 16 -3.69 -9.80 -44.63
CA ILE A 16 -4.44 -10.66 -43.72
C ILE A 16 -4.54 -9.93 -42.40
N VAL A 17 -5.76 -9.64 -41.97
CA VAL A 17 -6.03 -8.99 -40.68
C VAL A 17 -6.50 -10.06 -39.71
N PHE A 18 -5.72 -10.30 -38.67
CA PHE A 18 -6.12 -11.09 -37.51
C PHE A 18 -6.69 -10.14 -36.47
N ASP A 19 -7.95 -10.35 -36.08
CA ASP A 19 -8.59 -9.60 -35.00
C ASP A 19 -8.56 -10.49 -33.74
N PRO A 20 -7.67 -10.20 -32.77
CA PRO A 20 -7.59 -10.99 -31.53
C PRO A 20 -8.68 -10.63 -30.52
N SER A 21 -9.61 -9.72 -30.85
CA SER A 21 -10.63 -9.25 -29.91
C SER A 21 -11.46 -10.43 -29.36
N ASN A 22 -11.49 -10.54 -28.04
CA ASN A 22 -12.20 -11.59 -27.28
C ASN A 22 -11.68 -13.03 -27.52
N LEU A 23 -10.47 -13.19 -28.05
CA LEU A 23 -9.81 -14.49 -28.14
C LEU A 23 -8.97 -14.75 -26.89
N PRO A 24 -9.03 -15.97 -26.29
CA PRO A 24 -8.12 -16.34 -25.21
C PRO A 24 -6.68 -16.48 -25.71
N ALA A 25 -5.72 -16.45 -24.79
CA ALA A 25 -4.34 -16.81 -25.11
C ALA A 25 -4.30 -18.24 -25.69
N GLY A 26 -3.48 -18.45 -26.71
CA GLY A 26 -3.42 -19.72 -27.41
C GLY A 26 -2.83 -19.63 -28.82
N THR A 27 -2.79 -20.77 -29.49
CA THR A 27 -2.32 -20.86 -30.88
C THR A 27 -3.52 -20.91 -31.82
N TYR A 28 -3.55 -19.97 -32.74
CA TYR A 28 -4.50 -19.91 -33.85
C TYR A 28 -3.79 -20.27 -35.14
N SER A 29 -4.51 -20.90 -36.06
CA SER A 29 -3.94 -21.21 -37.35
C SER A 29 -4.96 -21.12 -38.46
N PHE A 30 -4.45 -20.87 -39.66
CA PHE A 30 -5.20 -21.03 -40.89
C PHE A 30 -4.28 -21.64 -41.94
N GLU A 31 -4.87 -22.24 -42.96
CA GLU A 31 -4.11 -22.74 -44.11
C GLU A 31 -4.28 -21.80 -45.29
N TYR A 32 -3.21 -21.55 -46.04
CA TYR A 32 -3.29 -20.88 -47.34
C TYR A 32 -2.85 -21.84 -48.44
N THR A 33 -3.50 -21.73 -49.60
CA THR A 33 -3.18 -22.52 -50.79
C THR A 33 -2.74 -21.57 -51.91
N VAL A 34 -1.62 -21.88 -52.57
CA VAL A 34 -1.15 -21.18 -53.77
C VAL A 34 -1.28 -22.14 -54.94
N ARG A 35 -1.93 -21.70 -56.04
CA ARG A 35 -2.13 -22.50 -57.26
C ARG A 35 -1.51 -21.81 -58.47
N ASP A 36 -0.79 -22.54 -59.30
CA ASP A 36 -0.25 -22.03 -60.56
C ASP A 36 -1.31 -22.04 -61.69
N SER A 37 -1.02 -21.36 -62.81
CA SER A 37 -1.90 -21.34 -63.99
C SER A 37 -2.07 -22.71 -64.66
N GLY A 38 -1.18 -23.66 -64.37
CA GLY A 38 -1.26 -25.06 -64.80
C GLY A 38 -2.11 -25.94 -63.88
N GLY A 39 -2.65 -25.37 -62.79
CA GLY A 39 -3.56 -26.03 -61.87
C GLY A 39 -2.90 -26.81 -60.72
N ARG A 40 -1.58 -26.75 -60.54
CA ARG A 40 -0.89 -27.35 -59.39
C ARG A 40 -0.99 -26.44 -58.18
N SER A 41 -1.18 -27.01 -56.99
CA SER A 41 -1.30 -26.27 -55.74
C SER A 41 -0.32 -26.73 -54.67
N VAL A 42 0.14 -25.80 -53.83
CA VAL A 42 0.79 -26.06 -52.54
C VAL A 42 -0.05 -25.48 -51.42
N ARG A 43 -0.03 -26.11 -50.25
CA ARG A 43 -0.74 -25.68 -49.05
C ARG A 43 0.25 -25.50 -47.91
N GLN A 44 0.04 -24.47 -47.10
CA GLN A 44 0.90 -24.16 -45.95
C GLN A 44 0.03 -23.67 -44.80
N THR A 45 0.36 -24.11 -43.59
CA THR A 45 -0.26 -23.62 -42.35
C THR A 45 0.49 -22.39 -41.87
N VAL A 46 -0.26 -21.35 -41.49
CA VAL A 46 0.23 -20.17 -40.76
C VAL A 46 -0.24 -20.30 -39.32
N THR A 47 0.68 -20.11 -38.38
CA THR A 47 0.40 -20.15 -36.94
C THR A 47 0.57 -18.76 -36.34
N ILE A 48 -0.36 -18.39 -35.46
CA ILE A 48 -0.37 -17.15 -34.69
C ILE A 48 -0.44 -17.55 -33.22
N THR A 49 0.41 -16.97 -32.37
CA THR A 49 0.38 -17.21 -30.93
C THR A 49 -0.06 -15.94 -30.21
N LEU A 50 -1.15 -16.03 -29.46
CA LEU A 50 -1.63 -14.97 -28.59
C LEU A 50 -1.19 -15.26 -27.15
N THR A 51 -0.52 -14.31 -26.51
CA THR A 51 -0.03 -14.42 -25.13
C THR A 51 -0.76 -13.43 -24.23
N ASN A 52 -0.87 -13.76 -22.94
CA ASN A 52 -1.24 -12.81 -21.89
C ASN A 52 0.02 -12.28 -21.24
N ALA A 53 0.23 -10.96 -21.20
CA ALA A 53 1.29 -10.41 -20.36
C ALA A 53 0.79 -10.32 -18.92
N ASN A 54 1.71 -10.38 -17.95
CA ASN A 54 1.36 -10.13 -16.57
C ASN A 54 1.18 -8.62 -16.34
N PRO A 55 0.39 -8.23 -15.32
CA PRO A 55 0.30 -6.85 -14.86
C PRO A 55 1.68 -6.26 -14.51
N VAL A 56 1.85 -4.97 -14.74
CA VAL A 56 3.02 -4.18 -14.36
C VAL A 56 2.59 -3.23 -13.24
N LEU A 57 3.15 -3.44 -12.05
CA LEU A 57 2.80 -2.68 -10.86
C LEU A 57 3.92 -1.74 -10.42
N ALA A 58 3.53 -0.61 -9.83
CA ALA A 58 4.43 0.33 -9.21
C ALA A 58 4.22 0.33 -7.68
N ALA A 59 5.29 0.63 -6.94
CA ALA A 59 5.18 0.71 -5.48
C ALA A 59 4.38 1.96 -5.06
N ASP A 60 3.68 1.83 -3.93
CA ASP A 60 2.94 2.89 -3.29
C ASP A 60 3.66 3.38 -2.03
N ALA A 61 3.35 4.62 -1.63
CA ALA A 61 3.87 5.21 -0.41
C ALA A 61 2.77 5.91 0.40
N ILE A 62 2.82 5.72 1.71
CA ILE A 62 1.98 6.39 2.71
C ILE A 62 2.91 7.17 3.64
N ALA A 63 2.61 8.46 3.83
CA ALA A 63 3.29 9.30 4.81
C ALA A 63 2.32 9.61 5.95
N ALA A 64 2.45 8.87 7.05
CA ALA A 64 1.69 9.07 8.28
C ALA A 64 2.45 9.97 9.25
N THR A 65 1.70 10.72 10.03
CA THR A 65 2.20 11.49 11.17
C THR A 65 1.58 10.91 12.42
N GLU A 66 2.37 10.73 13.46
CA GLU A 66 1.87 10.47 14.81
C GLU A 66 0.77 11.46 15.18
N ASP A 67 -0.24 11.00 15.91
CA ASP A 67 -1.48 11.74 16.23
C ASP A 67 -2.30 12.17 15.02
N GLY A 68 -1.90 11.74 13.83
CA GLY A 68 -2.62 11.95 12.58
C GLY A 68 -3.87 11.09 12.45
N GLY A 69 -4.71 11.47 11.49
CA GLY A 69 -5.86 10.68 11.09
C GLY A 69 -5.50 9.55 10.12
N ALA A 70 -6.51 8.75 9.75
CA ALA A 70 -6.37 7.72 8.73
C ALA A 70 -6.08 8.33 7.35
N ILE A 71 -5.28 7.61 6.55
CA ILE A 71 -4.88 8.01 5.19
C ILE A 71 -5.53 7.06 4.20
N ALA A 72 -6.13 7.60 3.15
CA ALA A 72 -6.78 6.84 2.09
C ALA A 72 -6.09 7.03 0.73
N GLY A 73 -6.19 6.03 -0.14
CA GLY A 73 -5.65 6.07 -1.49
C GLY A 73 -6.15 4.90 -2.34
N ASN A 74 -5.52 4.69 -3.50
CA ASN A 74 -5.77 3.54 -4.35
C ASN A 74 -4.45 3.01 -4.93
N VAL A 75 -4.12 1.75 -4.69
CA VAL A 75 -2.87 1.13 -5.18
C VAL A 75 -2.86 0.95 -6.70
N LEU A 76 -4.03 0.83 -7.33
CA LEU A 76 -4.12 0.62 -8.78
C LEU A 76 -3.97 1.92 -9.59
N ALA A 77 -3.75 3.07 -8.94
CA ALA A 77 -3.71 4.37 -9.61
C ALA A 77 -2.51 4.53 -10.55
N ASN A 78 -1.42 3.81 -10.30
CA ASN A 78 -0.17 3.80 -11.07
C ASN A 78 0.16 2.41 -11.65
N ASP A 79 -0.79 1.48 -11.62
CA ASP A 79 -0.65 0.11 -12.11
C ASP A 79 -1.35 -0.06 -13.46
N ALA A 80 -0.82 -0.95 -14.30
CA ALA A 80 -1.44 -1.25 -15.59
C ALA A 80 -1.19 -2.67 -16.05
N ASP A 81 -2.14 -3.20 -16.82
CA ASP A 81 -1.94 -4.38 -17.66
C ASP A 81 -1.43 -3.95 -19.04
N PRO A 82 -0.41 -4.60 -19.65
CA PRO A 82 0.10 -4.22 -20.97
C PRO A 82 -0.94 -4.28 -22.09
N GLU A 83 -1.98 -5.10 -21.94
CA GLU A 83 -3.09 -5.15 -22.89
C GLU A 83 -4.28 -4.24 -22.48
N GLY A 84 -4.12 -3.43 -21.44
CA GLY A 84 -5.12 -2.46 -20.99
C GLY A 84 -6.32 -3.06 -20.26
N ARG A 85 -6.18 -4.27 -19.71
CA ARG A 85 -7.24 -4.92 -18.92
C ARG A 85 -7.34 -4.35 -17.51
N ALA A 86 -8.55 -4.38 -16.97
CA ALA A 86 -8.80 -3.97 -15.60
C ALA A 86 -8.14 -4.95 -14.61
N LEU A 87 -7.44 -4.41 -13.62
CA LEU A 87 -6.78 -5.18 -12.56
C LEU A 87 -7.71 -5.34 -11.36
N THR A 88 -7.54 -6.43 -10.62
CA THR A 88 -8.24 -6.68 -9.35
C THR A 88 -7.24 -7.09 -8.28
N VAL A 89 -7.29 -6.46 -7.12
CA VAL A 89 -6.49 -6.89 -5.96
C VAL A 89 -7.07 -8.19 -5.41
N THR A 90 -6.22 -9.18 -5.20
CA THR A 90 -6.62 -10.52 -4.73
C THR A 90 -6.03 -10.91 -3.40
N ARG A 91 -4.92 -10.29 -2.97
CA ARG A 91 -4.25 -10.59 -1.70
C ARG A 91 -3.65 -9.34 -1.09
N LEU A 92 -3.69 -9.29 0.23
CA LEU A 92 -2.96 -8.36 1.08
C LEU A 92 -2.07 -9.18 2.03
N ALA A 93 -0.88 -8.69 2.35
CA ALA A 93 0.04 -9.34 3.25
C ALA A 93 0.89 -8.34 4.06
N HIS A 94 1.28 -8.76 5.26
CA HIS A 94 2.30 -8.13 6.10
C HIS A 94 3.15 -9.24 6.74
N GLY A 95 4.45 -9.26 6.43
CA GLY A 95 5.34 -10.33 6.87
C GLY A 95 4.81 -11.72 6.47
N ALA A 96 4.53 -12.58 7.46
CA ALA A 96 3.97 -13.92 7.25
C ALA A 96 2.43 -13.95 7.24
N ASP A 97 1.75 -12.89 7.69
CA ASP A 97 0.29 -12.80 7.61
C ASP A 97 -0.10 -12.45 6.18
N SER A 98 -0.99 -13.24 5.60
CA SER A 98 -1.44 -13.05 4.25
C SER A 98 -2.85 -13.55 4.04
N GLN A 99 -3.70 -12.65 3.56
CA GLN A 99 -5.13 -12.89 3.44
C GLN A 99 -5.61 -12.60 2.02
N ALA A 100 -6.62 -13.34 1.60
CA ALA A 100 -7.32 -13.07 0.36
C ALA A 100 -8.15 -11.78 0.50
N VAL A 101 -8.20 -11.00 -0.57
CA VAL A 101 -9.08 -9.84 -0.72
C VAL A 101 -10.31 -10.29 -1.50
N ALA A 102 -11.45 -10.34 -0.82
CA ALA A 102 -12.70 -10.78 -1.42
C ALA A 102 -13.42 -9.62 -2.12
N ALA A 103 -14.19 -9.93 -3.16
CA ALA A 103 -15.03 -8.92 -3.80
C ALA A 103 -16.09 -8.38 -2.83
N GLY A 104 -16.25 -7.06 -2.77
CA GLY A 104 -17.29 -6.40 -1.99
C GLY A 104 -17.02 -6.24 -0.49
N ALA A 105 -15.84 -6.63 0.00
CA ALA A 105 -15.44 -6.40 1.38
C ALA A 105 -13.95 -6.03 1.47
N ALA A 106 -13.62 -5.08 2.34
CA ALA A 106 -12.24 -4.75 2.63
C ALA A 106 -11.59 -5.85 3.47
N THR A 107 -10.35 -6.19 3.16
CA THR A 107 -9.50 -7.04 4.00
C THR A 107 -8.59 -6.17 4.83
N VAL A 108 -8.53 -6.42 6.14
CA VAL A 108 -7.70 -5.67 7.08
C VAL A 108 -6.56 -6.56 7.57
N ILE A 109 -5.33 -6.07 7.47
CA ILE A 109 -4.15 -6.70 8.08
C ILE A 109 -3.49 -5.70 9.02
N ALA A 110 -3.16 -6.15 10.23
CA ALA A 110 -2.35 -5.40 11.17
C ALA A 110 -0.90 -5.41 10.72
N GLY A 111 -0.28 -4.24 10.65
CA GLY A 111 1.15 -4.06 10.49
C GLY A 111 1.85 -3.84 11.82
N THR A 112 3.06 -3.30 11.76
CA THR A 112 3.91 -3.01 12.91
C THR A 112 3.42 -1.80 13.70
N TYR A 113 2.99 -0.74 13.01
CA TYR A 113 2.62 0.55 13.62
C TYR A 113 1.14 0.92 13.50
N GLY A 114 0.37 0.13 12.75
CA GLY A 114 -1.01 0.43 12.43
C GLY A 114 -1.66 -0.70 11.63
N ALA A 115 -2.82 -0.45 11.04
CA ALA A 115 -3.52 -1.44 10.22
C ALA A 115 -3.85 -0.88 8.84
N LEU A 116 -3.72 -1.73 7.81
CA LEU A 116 -4.11 -1.42 6.44
C LEU A 116 -5.38 -2.19 6.07
N SER A 117 -6.37 -1.47 5.60
CA SER A 117 -7.60 -1.99 4.98
C SER A 117 -7.50 -1.83 3.47
N LEU A 118 -7.67 -2.89 2.69
CA LEU A 118 -7.56 -2.89 1.22
C LEU A 118 -8.74 -3.61 0.57
N ASN A 119 -9.32 -2.98 -0.45
CA ASN A 119 -10.42 -3.52 -1.25
C ASN A 119 -9.91 -4.11 -2.58
N ALA A 120 -10.74 -4.94 -3.19
CA ALA A 120 -10.46 -5.56 -4.50
C ALA A 120 -10.30 -4.54 -5.64
N ASP A 121 -10.91 -3.36 -5.52
CA ASP A 121 -10.79 -2.24 -6.48
C ASP A 121 -9.53 -1.37 -6.26
N GLY A 122 -8.66 -1.80 -5.34
CA GLY A 122 -7.42 -1.11 -4.99
C GLY A 122 -7.58 0.01 -3.97
N SER A 123 -8.80 0.45 -3.65
CA SER A 123 -9.01 1.47 -2.63
C SER A 123 -8.55 0.98 -1.25
N TYR A 124 -7.81 1.81 -0.53
CA TYR A 124 -7.27 1.47 0.77
C TYR A 124 -7.46 2.58 1.81
N SER A 125 -7.36 2.19 3.08
CA SER A 125 -7.21 3.09 4.22
C SER A 125 -6.15 2.53 5.17
N PHE A 126 -5.18 3.34 5.57
CA PHE A 126 -4.22 3.04 6.63
C PHE A 126 -4.57 3.84 7.88
N ALA A 127 -4.65 3.16 9.02
CA ALA A 127 -4.83 3.78 10.32
C ALA A 127 -3.61 3.49 11.19
N LEU A 128 -2.88 4.54 11.56
CA LEU A 128 -1.80 4.46 12.55
C LEU A 128 -2.41 4.17 13.94
N ASP A 129 -1.76 3.33 14.73
CA ASP A 129 -2.18 3.04 16.10
C ASP A 129 -1.47 3.96 17.10
N ASN A 130 -2.07 5.12 17.37
CA ASN A 130 -1.59 6.09 18.37
C ASN A 130 -1.76 5.62 19.82
N THR A 131 -2.20 4.37 20.05
CA THR A 131 -2.17 3.76 21.39
C THR A 131 -0.87 2.97 21.64
N LEU A 132 -0.09 2.71 20.59
CA LEU A 132 1.19 2.03 20.70
C LEU A 132 2.25 2.93 21.32
N GLY A 133 2.82 2.51 22.44
CA GLY A 133 3.91 3.25 23.09
C GLY A 133 5.17 3.39 22.23
N THR A 134 5.37 2.54 21.22
CA THR A 134 6.46 2.68 20.24
C THR A 134 6.18 3.74 19.17
N VAL A 135 4.91 4.03 18.88
CA VAL A 135 4.52 5.17 18.03
C VAL A 135 4.67 6.44 18.85
N GLN A 136 4.11 6.48 20.07
CA GLN A 136 4.22 7.63 20.97
C GLN A 136 5.62 7.96 21.49
N ALA A 137 6.62 7.12 21.22
CA ALA A 137 8.00 7.37 21.61
C ALA A 137 8.86 7.88 20.43
N LEU A 138 8.24 8.12 19.27
CA LEU A 138 8.94 8.69 18.12
C LEU A 138 9.08 10.19 18.33
N ARG A 139 10.32 10.64 18.58
CA ARG A 139 10.60 12.07 18.73
C ARG A 139 10.17 12.87 17.51
N ALA A 140 9.92 14.16 17.69
CA ALA A 140 9.62 15.08 16.59
C ALA A 140 10.60 14.94 15.41
N GLY A 141 10.08 14.53 14.25
CA GLY A 141 10.84 14.33 13.02
C GLY A 141 11.62 13.00 12.94
N GLN A 142 11.63 12.18 13.98
CA GLN A 142 12.09 10.80 13.90
C GLN A 142 11.11 9.99 13.04
N THR A 143 11.65 9.08 12.23
CA THR A 143 10.83 8.25 11.35
C THR A 143 10.94 6.77 11.66
N ALA A 144 9.83 6.06 11.48
CA ALA A 144 9.75 4.60 11.45
C ALA A 144 9.06 4.13 10.16
N THR A 145 9.37 2.92 9.69
CA THR A 145 8.87 2.43 8.39
C THR A 145 8.22 1.06 8.51
N ASP A 146 7.14 0.85 7.76
CA ASP A 146 6.44 -0.42 7.62
C ASP A 146 6.24 -0.77 6.13
N SER A 147 5.92 -2.02 5.83
CA SER A 147 5.61 -2.43 4.45
C SER A 147 4.53 -3.49 4.38
N PHE A 148 3.55 -3.22 3.53
CA PHE A 148 2.53 -4.19 3.12
C PHE A 148 2.80 -4.64 1.68
N THR A 149 2.43 -5.87 1.34
CA THR A 149 2.49 -6.39 -0.03
C THR A 149 1.08 -6.69 -0.52
N TYR A 150 0.75 -6.27 -1.74
CA TYR A 150 -0.49 -6.64 -2.41
C TYR A 150 -0.22 -7.45 -3.67
N THR A 151 -1.20 -8.27 -4.06
CA THR A 151 -1.18 -9.04 -5.31
C THR A 151 -2.38 -8.66 -6.15
N VAL A 152 -2.18 -8.46 -7.44
CA VAL A 152 -3.26 -8.23 -8.41
C VAL A 152 -3.34 -9.38 -9.41
N ILE A 153 -4.50 -9.50 -10.03
CA ILE A 153 -4.75 -10.40 -11.16
C ILE A 153 -5.43 -9.63 -12.30
N ASP A 154 -5.10 -9.99 -13.54
CA ASP A 154 -5.88 -9.59 -14.72
C ASP A 154 -7.01 -10.61 -15.00
N PRO A 155 -7.97 -10.32 -15.90
CA PRO A 155 -9.08 -11.23 -16.24
C PRO A 155 -8.66 -12.55 -16.91
N ASN A 156 -7.41 -12.63 -17.39
CA ASN A 156 -6.83 -13.74 -18.10
C ASN A 156 -5.87 -14.59 -17.22
N GLY A 157 -5.76 -14.25 -15.93
CA GLY A 157 -5.01 -14.99 -14.92
C GLY A 157 -3.54 -14.57 -14.75
N GLY A 158 -3.08 -13.52 -15.45
CA GLY A 158 -1.77 -12.94 -15.18
C GLY A 158 -1.75 -12.27 -13.81
N THR A 159 -0.66 -12.41 -13.07
CA THR A 159 -0.54 -11.92 -11.70
C THR A 159 0.75 -11.13 -11.50
N ALA A 160 0.71 -10.19 -10.57
CA ALA A 160 1.88 -9.44 -10.13
C ALA A 160 1.72 -9.00 -8.66
N THR A 161 2.85 -8.64 -8.04
CA THR A 161 2.89 -8.17 -6.64
C THR A 161 3.68 -6.89 -6.51
N ALA A 162 3.21 -5.97 -5.68
CA ALA A 162 3.88 -4.72 -5.34
C ALA A 162 3.71 -4.40 -3.85
N GLN A 163 4.41 -3.36 -3.40
CA GLN A 163 4.46 -2.96 -2.00
C GLN A 163 3.84 -1.59 -1.76
N ILE A 164 3.24 -1.44 -0.59
CA ILE A 164 2.85 -0.16 -0.01
C ILE A 164 3.83 0.11 1.13
N ALA A 165 4.72 1.08 0.95
CA ALA A 165 5.67 1.51 1.97
C ALA A 165 5.02 2.57 2.86
N VAL A 166 5.02 2.35 4.18
CA VAL A 166 4.53 3.33 5.15
C VAL A 166 5.71 3.98 5.83
N THR A 167 5.72 5.31 5.89
CA THR A 167 6.65 6.08 6.73
C THR A 167 5.82 6.81 7.78
N VAL A 168 6.11 6.56 9.05
CA VAL A 168 5.53 7.24 10.21
C VAL A 168 6.52 8.29 10.69
N THR A 169 6.10 9.54 10.80
CA THR A 169 6.90 10.64 11.36
C THR A 169 6.38 11.00 12.75
N GLY A 170 7.27 10.97 13.73
CA GLY A 170 6.98 11.33 15.12
C GLY A 170 6.71 12.81 15.33
N VAL A 171 5.92 13.09 16.36
CA VAL A 171 5.55 14.43 16.82
C VAL A 171 6.03 14.61 18.26
N ASN A 172 6.22 15.85 18.69
CA ASN A 172 6.57 16.12 20.09
C ASN A 172 5.34 15.98 20.98
N ASP A 173 5.36 15.02 21.90
CA ASP A 173 4.40 14.86 22.97
C ASP A 173 4.67 15.83 24.14
N ALA A 174 3.62 16.16 24.90
CA ALA A 174 3.77 17.00 26.07
C ALA A 174 4.21 16.18 27.30
N PRO A 175 5.05 16.73 28.20
CA PRO A 175 5.42 16.03 29.41
C PRO A 175 4.22 15.87 30.34
N ARG A 176 4.19 14.77 31.08
CA ARG A 176 3.16 14.45 32.08
C ARG A 176 3.77 14.25 33.46
N PHE A 177 3.07 14.70 34.50
CA PHE A 177 3.44 14.36 35.87
C PHE A 177 3.24 12.87 36.13
N THR A 178 4.18 12.24 36.82
CA THR A 178 4.16 10.77 37.07
C THR A 178 3.50 10.39 38.39
N GLY A 179 2.89 11.34 39.09
CA GLY A 179 2.25 11.10 40.38
C GLY A 179 1.63 12.34 40.99
N ASN A 180 0.96 12.15 42.13
CA ASN A 180 0.41 13.24 42.90
C ASN A 180 1.52 14.08 43.55
N GLN A 181 1.48 15.39 43.39
CA GLN A 181 2.52 16.31 43.87
C GLN A 181 2.16 16.92 45.24
N ALA A 182 1.66 16.09 46.16
CA ALA A 182 1.27 16.51 47.50
C ALA A 182 2.23 15.95 48.54
N PHE A 183 2.70 16.82 49.44
CA PHE A 183 3.55 16.46 50.56
C PHE A 183 3.13 17.25 51.80
N ASN A 184 3.33 16.67 52.99
CA ASN A 184 3.02 17.31 54.26
C ASN A 184 4.32 17.59 55.00
N ILE A 185 4.49 18.83 55.46
CA ILE A 185 5.62 19.23 56.30
C ILE A 185 5.12 19.54 57.71
N ARG A 186 6.03 19.40 58.69
CA ARG A 186 5.77 19.90 60.05
C ARG A 186 6.18 21.37 60.12
N GLU A 187 5.44 22.14 60.91
CA GLU A 187 5.79 23.53 61.19
C GLU A 187 7.24 23.65 61.69
N GLY A 188 7.95 24.68 61.19
CA GLY A 188 9.35 24.96 61.55
C GLY A 188 10.39 24.00 60.95
N ARG A 189 10.01 23.14 60.00
CA ARG A 189 10.95 22.25 59.28
C ARG A 189 11.08 22.64 57.81
N PHE A 190 12.29 22.49 57.29
CA PHE A 190 12.55 22.46 55.86
C PHE A 190 12.34 21.03 55.36
N ASP A 191 11.71 20.91 54.21
CA ASP A 191 11.61 19.65 53.47
C ASP A 191 11.82 19.93 51.98
N VAL A 192 12.34 18.93 51.27
CA VAL A 192 12.58 19.02 49.82
C VAL A 192 11.66 18.02 49.15
N ALA A 193 10.65 18.55 48.46
CA ALA A 193 9.80 17.74 47.59
C ALA A 193 10.40 17.65 46.19
N ARG A 194 10.47 16.44 45.64
CA ARG A 194 10.81 16.23 44.24
C ARG A 194 9.54 16.15 43.41
N ILE A 195 9.40 17.07 42.46
CA ILE A 195 8.38 16.99 41.42
C ILE A 195 8.86 16.00 40.37
N ALA A 196 8.08 14.94 40.16
CA ALA A 196 8.38 13.94 39.13
C ALA A 196 7.45 14.12 37.91
N ALA A 197 8.06 14.26 36.75
CA ALA A 197 7.40 14.22 35.45
C ALA A 197 8.23 13.35 34.49
N SER A 198 7.57 12.91 33.43
CA SER A 198 8.16 12.13 32.35
C SER A 198 7.61 12.65 31.03
N ASP A 199 8.40 12.48 29.99
CA ASP A 199 7.99 12.70 28.63
C ASP A 199 8.23 11.42 27.85
N ILE A 200 7.28 11.05 27.01
CA ILE A 200 7.31 9.76 26.32
C ILE A 200 8.32 9.76 25.17
N ASP A 201 8.66 10.93 24.63
CA ASP A 201 9.77 11.13 23.68
C ASP A 201 11.15 11.02 24.34
N GLY A 202 11.18 11.04 25.68
CA GLY A 202 12.41 11.06 26.46
C GLY A 202 13.13 12.41 26.38
N ASP A 203 12.38 13.49 26.15
CA ASP A 203 12.89 14.85 26.14
C ASP A 203 13.38 15.30 27.52
N THR A 204 14.35 16.21 27.51
CA THR A 204 14.89 16.78 28.75
C THR A 204 13.90 17.77 29.34
N LEU A 205 13.47 17.51 30.58
CA LEU A 205 12.48 18.34 31.25
C LEU A 205 13.13 19.48 32.04
N THR A 206 12.60 20.68 31.82
CA THR A 206 12.95 21.87 32.59
C THR A 206 11.79 22.21 33.53
N TYR A 207 12.12 22.48 34.79
CA TYR A 207 11.14 22.79 35.83
C TYR A 207 11.29 24.25 36.25
N SER A 208 10.17 24.95 36.42
CA SER A 208 10.13 26.30 36.96
C SER A 208 8.85 26.50 37.78
N ILE A 209 8.90 27.44 38.74
CA ILE A 209 7.72 27.86 39.47
C ILE A 209 7.01 28.91 38.60
N ALA A 210 5.85 28.54 38.04
CA ALA A 210 5.09 29.42 37.16
C ALA A 210 4.39 30.58 37.91
N GLY A 211 4.17 30.44 39.23
CA GLY A 211 3.55 31.46 40.08
C GLY A 211 2.64 30.86 41.17
N GLY A 212 1.80 31.71 41.76
CA GLY A 212 0.88 31.37 42.86
C GLY A 212 0.96 32.36 44.02
N PRO A 213 -0.03 32.40 44.93
CA PRO A 213 -0.08 33.36 46.04
C PRO A 213 1.13 33.31 46.98
N ASP A 214 1.77 32.14 47.06
CA ASP A 214 2.91 31.87 47.96
C ASP A 214 4.19 31.51 47.17
N ALA A 215 4.26 31.79 45.86
CA ALA A 215 5.39 31.37 45.02
C ALA A 215 6.74 31.92 45.49
N ASP A 216 6.73 33.10 46.11
CA ASP A 216 7.89 33.76 46.73
C ASP A 216 8.48 32.98 47.93
N ARG A 217 7.71 32.05 48.49
CA ARG A 217 8.14 31.17 49.59
C ARG A 217 8.84 29.90 49.12
N PHE A 218 8.86 29.64 47.82
CA PHE A 218 9.49 28.46 47.23
C PHE A 218 10.74 28.86 46.45
N SER A 219 11.82 28.11 46.66
CA SER A 219 13.05 28.22 45.87
C SER A 219 13.39 26.85 45.29
N SER A 220 13.84 26.82 44.03
CA SER A 220 14.42 25.63 43.43
C SER A 220 15.94 25.67 43.61
N THR A 221 16.52 24.58 44.11
CA THR A 221 17.98 24.36 44.08
C THR A 221 18.28 23.37 42.95
N THR A 222 19.24 23.72 42.09
CA THR A 222 19.73 22.84 41.02
C THR A 222 20.64 21.76 41.58
#